data_AF-F5GWA2-F1
#
_entry.id   AF-F5GWA2-F1
#
_cell.length_a   1.000
_cell.length_b   1.000
_cell.length_c   1.000
_cell.angle_alpha   90.00
_cell.angle_beta   90.00
_cell.angle_gamma   90.00
#
_symmetry.space_group_name_H-M   'P 1'
#
loop_
_entity.id
_entity.type
_entity.pdbx_description
1 polymer ?
#
loop_
_entity_poly.entity_id
_entity_poly.type
_entity_poly.pdbx_seq_one_letter_code
_entity_poly.pdbx_strand_id
1 'polypeptide(L)' 'MTLHATRGAALLSWVNSLHVADPVEAVLQLQDCSIFIKIIDRIHGTEEGQQILKQPVSERL' A
#
# COMPACT_ATOMS: atom_id res chain seq x y z
N MET A 1 7.72 -19.94 -6.00
CA MET A 1 7.35 -19.79 -4.56
C MET A 1 6.01 -19.08 -4.51
N THR A 2 5.08 -19.52 -3.66
CA THR A 2 3.76 -18.89 -3.48
C THR A 2 3.70 -18.16 -2.13
N LEU A 3 2.86 -17.12 -2.03
CA LEU A 3 2.64 -16.43 -0.77
C LEU A 3 1.82 -17.31 0.19
N HIS A 4 2.28 -17.47 1.42
CA HIS A 4 1.54 -18.22 2.44
C HIS A 4 0.29 -17.44 2.86
N ALA A 5 -0.89 -18.08 2.80
CA ALA A 5 -2.18 -17.41 3.02
C ALA A 5 -2.25 -16.64 4.35
N THR A 6 -1.80 -17.25 5.45
CA THR A 6 -1.81 -16.60 6.77
C THR A 6 -0.87 -15.41 6.86
N ARG A 7 0.26 -15.41 6.12
CA ARG A 7 1.17 -14.26 6.05
C ARG A 7 0.52 -13.13 5.27
N GLY A 8 -0.12 -13.43 4.15
CA GLY A 8 -0.89 -12.45 3.37
C GLY A 8 -2.00 -11.81 4.20
N ALA A 9 -2.81 -12.62 4.88
CA ALA A 9 -3.91 -12.12 5.71
C ALA A 9 -3.44 -11.22 6.86
N ALA A 10 -2.36 -11.60 7.55
CA ALA A 10 -1.78 -10.78 8.62
C ALA A 10 -1.26 -9.43 8.09
N LEU A 11 -0.58 -9.43 6.94
CA LEU A 11 -0.11 -8.20 6.30
C LEU A 11 -1.27 -7.30 5.87
N LEU A 12 -2.32 -7.85 5.27
CA LEU A 12 -3.50 -7.08 4.88
C LEU A 12 -4.24 -6.50 6.09
N SER A 13 -4.33 -7.27 7.19
CA SER A 13 -4.88 -6.77 8.46
C SER A 13 -4.09 -5.57 8.99
N TRP A 14 -2.75 -5.64 8.96
CA TRP A 14 -1.89 -4.52 9.32
C TRP A 14 -2.11 -3.32 8.40
N VAL A 15 -2.11 -3.51 7.07
CA VAL A 15 -2.36 -2.43 6.10
C VAL A 15 -3.69 -1.73 6.37
N ASN A 16 -4.77 -2.49 6.54
CA ASN A 16 -6.11 -1.96 6.80
C ASN A 16 -6.18 -1.18 8.12
N SER A 17 -5.45 -1.60 9.15
CA SER A 17 -5.39 -0.90 10.44
C SER A 17 -4.83 0.53 10.36
N LEU A 18 -4.08 0.85 9.30
CA LEU A 18 -3.49 2.18 9.12
C LEU A 18 -4.47 3.22 8.60
N HIS A 19 -5.64 2.82 8.11
CA HIS A 19 -6.71 3.70 7.60
C HIS A 19 -6.23 4.73 6.58
N VAL A 20 -5.27 4.37 5.73
CA VAL A 20 -4.72 5.22 4.66
C VAL A 20 -5.48 5.11 3.33
N ALA A 21 -6.34 4.10 3.21
CA ALA A 21 -7.18 3.83 2.05
C ALA A 21 -8.39 2.98 2.49
N ASP A 22 -9.32 2.72 1.57
CA ASP A 22 -10.39 1.75 1.78
C ASP A 22 -9.80 0.34 2.06
N PRO A 23 -10.50 -0.51 2.83
CA PRO A 23 -10.02 -1.84 3.15
C PRO A 23 -9.71 -2.69 1.92
N VAL A 24 -8.59 -3.41 1.96
CA VAL A 24 -8.17 -4.37 0.92
C VAL A 24 -8.25 -5.80 1.43
N GLU A 25 -8.60 -6.72 0.53
CA GLU A 25 -8.82 -8.14 0.82
C GLU A 25 -7.80 -9.05 0.09
N ALA A 26 -7.11 -8.53 -0.92
CA ALA A 26 -6.12 -9.25 -1.70
C ALA A 26 -4.83 -8.45 -1.86
N VAL A 27 -3.68 -9.13 -1.79
CA VAL A 27 -2.35 -8.50 -1.98
C VAL A 27 -2.21 -7.85 -3.35
N LEU A 28 -2.92 -8.36 -4.37
CA LEU A 28 -2.93 -7.77 -5.71
C LEU A 28 -3.49 -6.33 -5.73
N GLN A 29 -4.34 -5.95 -4.78
CA GLN A 29 -4.84 -4.57 -4.65
C GLN A 29 -3.74 -3.59 -4.22
N LEU A 30 -2.59 -4.07 -3.76
CA LEU A 30 -1.42 -3.26 -3.42
C LEU A 30 -0.48 -3.03 -4.63
N GLN A 31 -0.77 -3.66 -5.78
CA GLN A 31 0.13 -3.70 -6.93
C GLN A 31 0.38 -2.32 -7.56
N ASP A 32 -0.55 -1.39 -7.42
CA ASP A 32 -0.42 -0.05 -7.99
C ASP A 32 0.45 0.89 -7.14
N CYS A 33 1.02 0.39 -6.03
CA CYS A 33 1.84 1.11 -5.06
C CYS A 33 1.19 2.31 -4.37
N SER A 34 -0.10 2.61 -4.62
CA SER A 34 -0.75 3.79 -4.04
C SER A 34 -0.79 3.73 -2.51
N ILE A 35 -1.13 2.56 -1.97
CA ILE A 35 -1.20 2.33 -0.52
C ILE A 35 0.20 2.37 0.09
N PHE A 36 1.23 1.83 -0.57
CA PHE A 36 2.60 1.88 -0.06
C PHE A 36 3.10 3.32 0.06
N ILE A 37 2.85 4.16 -0.95
CA ILE A 37 3.21 5.57 -0.91
C ILE A 37 2.53 6.29 0.26
N LYS A 38 1.23 6.05 0.48
CA LYS A 38 0.51 6.65 1.62
C LYS A 38 0.99 6.13 2.99
N ILE A 39 1.43 4.87 3.08
CA ILE A 39 2.07 4.33 4.29
C ILE A 39 3.40 5.05 4.55
N ILE A 40 4.19 5.29 3.51
CA ILE A 40 5.47 6.03 3.59
C ILE A 40 5.22 7.47 4.08
N ASP A 41 4.26 8.18 3.49
CA ASP A 41 3.83 9.53 3.93
C ASP A 41 3.45 9.53 5.42
N ARG A 42 2.65 8.53 5.84
CA ARG A 42 2.22 8.39 7.24
C ARG A 42 3.37 8.11 8.21
N ILE A 43 4.36 7.32 7.81
CA ILE A 43 5.53 7.00 8.65
C ILE A 43 6.44 8.22 8.80
N HIS A 44 6.66 8.96 7.70
CA HIS A 44 7.52 10.15 7.71
C HIS A 44 6.81 11.39 8.27
N GLY A 45 5.48 11.38 8.34
CA GLY A 45 4.68 12.52 8.79
C GLY A 45 4.67 13.65 7.77
N THR A 46 4.74 13.31 6.50
CA THR A 46 4.93 14.22 5.37
C THR A 46 3.99 13.88 4.21
N GLU A 47 4.00 14.71 3.15
CA GLU A 47 3.11 14.55 1.98
C GLU A 47 3.90 14.45 0.65
N GLU A 48 5.20 14.10 0.67
CA GLU A 48 5.99 14.03 -0.58
C GLU A 48 5.43 12.99 -1.56
N GLY A 49 4.82 11.92 -1.05
CA GLY A 49 4.18 10.87 -1.83
C GLY A 49 3.01 11.36 -2.68
N GLN A 50 2.38 12.49 -2.34
CA GLN A 50 1.24 13.03 -3.11
C GLN A 50 1.64 13.46 -4.54
N GLN A 51 2.89 13.89 -4.74
CA GLN A 51 3.41 14.17 -6.09
C GLN A 51 3.62 12.87 -6.87
N ILE A 52 4.12 11.82 -6.20
CA ILE A 52 4.38 10.50 -6.80
C ILE A 52 3.08 9.81 -7.19
N LEU A 53 2.00 9.95 -6.39
CA LEU A 53 0.67 9.40 -6.70
C LEU A 53 0.06 9.93 -8.01
N LYS A 54 0.53 11.08 -8.52
CA LYS A 54 0.09 11.63 -9.80
C LYS A 54 0.79 10.99 -10.99
N GLN A 55 1.90 10.29 -10.76
CA GLN A 55 2.65 9.62 -11.81
C GLN A 55 1.92 8.34 -12.26
N PRO A 56 2.06 7.94 -13.53
CA PRO A 56 1.57 6.65 -14.02
C PRO A 56 2.06 5.49 -13.16
N VAL A 57 1.27 4.40 -13.06
CA VAL A 57 1.65 3.18 -12.30
C VAL A 57 3.05 2.67 -12.69
N SER A 58 3.38 2.73 -13.98
CA SER A 58 4.68 2.29 -14.51
C SER A 58 5.88 3.10 -14.01
N GLU A 59 5.67 4.35 -13.57
CA GLU A 59 6.71 5.22 -13.03
C GLU A 59 6.81 5.12 -11.50
N ARG A 60 5.82 4.49 -10.86
CA ARG A 60 5.77 4.25 -9.40
C ARG A 60 6.38 2.91 -8.98
N LEU A 61 6.72 2.05 -9.94
CA LEU A 61 7.24 0.69 -9.76
C LEU A 61 8.76 0.61 -9.96
#